data_AF-A0A9E3NC74-F1
#
_entry.id   AF-A0A9E3NC74-F1
#
_cell.length_a   1.000
_cell.length_b   1.000
_cell.length_c   1.000
_cell.angle_alpha   90.00
_cell.angle_beta   90.00
_cell.angle_gamma   90.00
#
_symmetry.space_group_name_H-M   'P 1'
#
loop_
_entity.id
_entity.type
_entity.pdbx_description
1 polymer ?
#
loop_
_entity_poly.entity_id
_entity_poly.type
_entity_poly.pdbx_seq_one_letter_code
_entity_poly.pdbx_strand_id
1 'polypeptide(L)'
;WKWTIDYAKDHPFGGGFNSYIGNKLEIDMSYTTADGTVVKMIGYDAGRAFHNAYFEMLGEQGYPGLAIFLMVHLIGIVRMEVIRRTYRKHQGENAWVSPLAAALQNGHLIYMLGCSFVGIAFQPFIYFMIAVEIGFDRYVQIHIKKRAWNPFRKRRREIEVEADAQVEQEEQPHPEAPTPQPTMAERRRTQPRWGAISGK
;
A
#
# COMPACT_ATOMS: atom_id res chain seq x y z
N TRP A 1 18.49 21.45 2.92
CA TRP A 1 18.29 20.10 2.34
C TRP A 1 19.51 19.21 2.54
N LYS A 2 20.71 19.54 2.00
CA LYS A 2 21.92 18.72 2.21
C LYS A 2 22.23 18.46 3.69
N TRP A 3 22.17 19.52 4.51
CA TRP A 3 22.30 19.42 5.97
C TRP A 3 21.32 18.42 6.59
N THR A 4 20.04 18.48 6.24
CA THR A 4 19.01 17.57 6.78
C THR A 4 19.25 16.12 6.40
N ILE A 5 19.75 15.88 5.17
CA ILE A 5 20.09 14.54 4.70
C ILE A 5 21.28 13.99 5.50
N ASP A 6 22.31 14.80 5.72
CA ASP A 6 23.49 14.37 6.50
C ASP A 6 23.13 14.18 7.98
N TYR A 7 22.31 15.08 8.55
CA TYR A 7 21.77 14.95 9.90
C TYR A 7 20.94 13.66 10.09
N ALA A 8 20.07 13.32 9.14
CA ALA A 8 19.24 12.12 9.22
C ALA A 8 20.04 10.81 9.05
N LYS A 9 21.21 10.84 8.42
CA LYS A 9 22.12 9.67 8.39
C LYS A 9 22.67 9.37 9.78
N ASP A 10 23.04 10.41 10.52
CA ASP A 10 23.57 10.26 11.87
C ASP A 10 22.45 10.06 12.91
N HIS A 11 21.24 10.55 12.61
CA HIS A 11 20.05 10.47 13.47
C HIS A 11 18.86 9.86 12.71
N PRO A 12 18.87 8.54 12.45
CA PRO A 12 17.87 7.88 11.58
C PRO A 12 16.44 7.94 12.14
N PHE A 13 16.29 8.12 13.45
CA PHE A 13 15.00 8.29 14.14
C PHE A 13 14.56 9.75 14.28
N GLY A 14 15.32 10.70 13.72
CA GLY A 14 15.04 12.13 13.78
C GLY A 14 15.59 12.82 15.02
N GLY A 15 15.54 14.15 15.01
CA GLY A 15 15.97 15.03 16.10
C GLY A 15 14.89 15.34 17.13
N GLY A 16 13.66 14.84 16.94
CA GLY A 16 12.48 15.19 17.73
C GLY A 16 11.75 16.43 17.22
N PHE A 17 10.63 16.77 17.89
CA PHE A 17 9.86 17.98 17.61
C PHE A 17 10.68 19.24 17.86
N ASN A 18 10.57 20.23 16.97
CA ASN A 18 11.34 21.48 17.00
C ASN A 18 12.86 21.30 16.77
N SER A 19 13.29 20.21 16.13
CA SER A 19 14.71 20.01 15.80
C SER A 19 15.28 21.14 14.92
N TYR A 20 14.43 21.88 14.19
CA TYR A 20 14.83 23.07 13.42
C TYR A 20 15.36 24.22 14.31
N ILE A 21 14.98 24.28 15.59
CA ILE A 21 15.53 25.26 16.55
C ILE A 21 17.01 24.97 16.84
N GLY A 22 17.44 23.71 16.68
CA GLY A 22 18.83 23.27 16.84
C GLY A 22 19.72 23.47 15.62
N ASN A 23 19.19 23.95 14.48
CA ASN A 23 19.95 24.18 13.26
C ASN A 23 20.78 25.48 13.38
N LYS A 24 21.84 25.43 14.19
CA LYS A 24 22.92 26.44 14.23
C LYS A 24 24.03 25.96 13.30
N LEU A 25 24.03 26.45 12.06
CA LEU A 25 25.21 26.34 11.22
C LEU A 25 26.22 27.38 11.68
N GLU A 26 27.38 26.91 12.12
CA GLU A 26 28.56 27.75 12.39
C GLU A 26 29.05 28.29 11.04
N ILE A 27 28.75 29.56 10.74
CA ILE A 27 29.31 30.23 9.57
C ILE A 27 30.57 30.96 10.00
N ASP A 28 31.73 30.48 9.52
CA ASP A 28 33.02 31.17 9.69
C ASP A 28 32.99 32.43 8.79
N MET A 29 32.53 33.56 9.36
CA MET A 29 32.55 34.85 8.70
C MET A 29 33.89 35.52 9.01
N SER A 30 34.85 35.37 8.10
CA SER A 30 36.09 36.12 8.18
C SER A 30 35.99 37.38 7.32
N TYR A 31 36.24 38.56 7.91
CA TYR A 31 36.45 39.80 7.15
C TYR A 31 37.85 40.34 7.42
N THR A 32 38.43 40.95 6.39
CA THR A 32 39.76 41.57 6.46
C THR A 32 39.57 43.07 6.71
N THR A 33 40.10 43.57 7.83
CA THR A 33 40.12 45.01 8.14
C THR A 33 41.08 45.73 7.20
N ALA A 34 40.92 47.05 7.00
CA ALA A 34 41.79 47.87 6.14
C ALA A 34 43.29 47.76 6.47
N ASP A 35 43.65 47.39 7.70
CA ASP A 35 45.01 47.15 8.17
C ASP A 35 45.55 45.72 7.90
N GLY A 36 44.82 44.88 7.16
CA GLY A 36 45.25 43.53 6.77
C GLY A 36 45.01 42.43 7.81
N THR A 37 44.49 42.77 8.99
CA THR A 37 44.13 41.79 10.03
C THR A 37 42.86 41.02 9.64
N VAL A 38 42.92 39.69 9.64
CA VAL A 38 41.78 38.80 9.43
C VAL A 38 41.08 38.55 10.77
N VAL A 39 39.87 39.06 10.93
CA VAL A 39 39.03 38.80 12.11
C VAL A 39 38.09 37.65 11.77
N LYS A 40 38.22 36.53 12.48
CA LYS A 40 37.27 35.41 12.40
C LYS A 40 36.11 35.66 13.34
N MET A 41 34.90 35.78 12.81
CA MET A 41 33.68 35.83 13.58
C MET A 41 32.84 34.58 13.29
N ILE A 42 32.51 33.85 14.36
CA ILE A 42 31.55 32.75 14.27
C ILE A 42 30.15 33.38 14.25
N GLY A 43 29.53 33.41 13.07
CA GLY A 43 28.13 33.75 12.93
C GLY A 43 27.26 32.56 13.31
N TYR A 44 26.21 32.80 14.10
CA TYR A 44 25.13 31.84 14.28
C TYR A 44 23.99 32.21 13.34
N ASP A 45 23.85 31.53 12.21
CA ASP A 45 22.63 31.62 11.39
C ASP A 45 21.57 30.73 12.05
N ALA A 46 20.65 31.34 12.80
CA ALA A 46 19.59 30.65 13.51
C ALA A 46 18.24 30.88 12.81
N GLY A 47 17.44 29.82 12.67
CA GLY A 47 16.04 29.92 12.24
C GLY A 47 15.78 29.68 10.75
N ARG A 48 16.58 28.84 10.08
CA ARG A 48 16.17 28.30 8.77
C ARG A 48 15.09 27.23 8.96
N ALA A 49 13.84 27.68 8.98
CA ALA A 49 12.66 26.84 8.90
C ALA A 49 12.78 25.87 7.70
N PHE A 50 12.24 24.67 7.82
CA PHE A 50 12.22 23.74 6.71
C PHE A 50 11.41 24.32 5.56
N HIS A 51 12.06 24.56 4.41
CA HIS A 51 11.39 25.04 3.19
C HIS A 51 10.60 23.93 2.46
N ASN A 52 10.36 22.79 3.09
CA ASN A 52 9.69 21.65 2.48
C ASN A 52 9.29 20.64 3.57
N ALA A 53 8.04 20.20 3.55
CA ALA A 53 7.44 19.31 4.53
C ALA A 53 8.10 17.92 4.58
N TYR A 54 8.68 17.43 3.48
CA TYR A 54 9.41 16.16 3.46
C TYR A 54 10.72 16.25 4.24
N PHE A 55 11.44 17.36 4.10
CA PHE A 55 12.67 17.58 4.87
C PHE A 55 12.37 17.92 6.33
N GLU A 56 11.25 18.60 6.60
CA GLU A 56 10.71 18.75 7.95
C GLU A 56 10.50 17.38 8.60
N MET A 57 9.80 16.48 7.91
CA MET A 57 9.57 15.13 8.44
C MET A 57 10.83 14.30 8.61
N LEU A 58 11.75 14.40 7.65
CA LEU A 58 13.04 13.71 7.73
C LEU A 58 13.91 14.23 8.87
N GLY A 59 13.92 15.55 9.11
CA GLY A 59 14.72 16.15 10.19
C GLY A 59 14.13 15.88 11.57
N GLU A 60 12.82 16.04 11.74
CA GLU A 60 12.18 15.93 13.05
C GLU A 60 11.91 14.48 13.46
N GLN A 61 11.42 13.66 12.54
CA GLN A 61 10.94 12.30 12.84
C GLN A 61 11.74 11.21 12.10
N GLY A 62 12.81 11.61 11.41
CA GLY A 62 13.71 10.68 10.73
C GLY A 62 13.09 9.97 9.53
N TYR A 63 13.73 8.88 9.12
CA TYR A 63 13.20 8.03 8.06
C TYR A 63 11.85 7.38 8.41
N PRO A 64 11.60 6.90 9.65
CA PRO A 64 10.32 6.31 9.99
C PRO A 64 9.16 7.30 9.89
N GLY A 65 9.34 8.53 10.39
CA GLY A 65 8.29 9.56 10.33
C GLY A 65 8.01 9.99 8.89
N LEU A 66 9.06 10.21 8.08
CA LEU A 66 8.88 10.50 6.66
C LEU A 66 8.17 9.35 5.93
N ALA A 67 8.53 8.10 6.21
CA ALA A 67 7.91 6.94 5.58
C ALA A 67 6.41 6.86 5.91
N ILE A 68 6.04 6.99 7.18
CA ILE A 68 4.63 6.99 7.60
C ILE A 68 3.87 8.16 6.97
N PHE A 69 4.46 9.36 7.00
CA PHE A 69 3.88 10.56 6.38
C PHE A 69 3.58 10.30 4.89
N LEU A 70 4.57 9.85 4.12
CA LEU A 70 4.39 9.57 2.70
C LEU A 70 3.39 8.44 2.44
N MET A 71 3.41 7.38 3.26
CA MET A 71 2.47 6.27 3.13
C MET A 71 1.02 6.73 3.30
N VAL A 72 0.72 7.53 4.32
CA VAL A 72 -0.63 8.04 4.57
C VAL A 72 -1.15 8.82 3.37
N HIS A 73 -0.35 9.74 2.83
CA HIS A 73 -0.76 10.58 1.69
C HIS A 73 -0.88 9.76 0.41
N LEU A 74 0.09 8.88 0.12
CA LEU A 74 0.09 8.05 -1.08
C LEU A 74 -1.08 7.07 -1.09
N ILE A 75 -1.39 6.46 0.06
CA ILE A 75 -2.56 5.59 0.19
C ILE A 75 -3.84 6.38 -0.12
N GLY A 76 -4.02 7.57 0.46
CA GLY A 76 -5.19 8.43 0.19
C GLY A 76 -5.37 8.71 -1.31
N ILE A 77 -4.30 9.17 -1.98
CA ILE A 77 -4.29 9.46 -3.42
C ILE A 77 -4.63 8.21 -4.25
N VAL A 78 -4.02 7.07 -3.94
CA VAL A 78 -4.28 5.81 -4.65
C VAL A 78 -5.72 5.34 -4.43
N ARG A 79 -6.26 5.47 -3.22
CA ARG A 79 -7.67 5.14 -2.94
C ARG A 79 -8.60 6.00 -3.78
N MET A 80 -8.37 7.30 -3.85
CA MET A 80 -9.19 8.20 -4.68
C MET A 80 -9.06 7.88 -6.17
N GLU A 81 -7.86 7.55 -6.67
CA GLU A 81 -7.67 7.13 -8.07
C GLU A 81 -8.44 5.85 -8.41
N VAL A 82 -8.41 4.87 -7.50
CA VAL A 82 -9.13 3.61 -7.67
C VAL A 82 -10.64 3.86 -7.74
N ILE A 83 -11.19 4.69 -6.85
CA ILE A 83 -12.61 5.06 -6.87
C ILE A 83 -12.93 5.78 -8.19
N ARG A 84 -12.16 6.81 -8.54
CA ARG A 84 -12.33 7.58 -9.77
C ARG A 84 -12.36 6.69 -11.01
N ARG A 85 -11.40 5.75 -11.14
CA ARG A 85 -11.34 4.80 -12.26
C ARG A 85 -12.51 3.83 -12.27
N THR A 86 -12.91 3.31 -11.10
CA THR A 86 -14.00 2.34 -10.97
C THR A 86 -15.34 2.95 -11.39
N TYR A 87 -15.57 4.21 -11.04
CA TYR A 87 -16.83 4.90 -11.28
C TYR A 87 -16.83 5.78 -12.54
N ARG A 88 -15.72 5.86 -13.30
CA ARG A 88 -15.57 6.74 -14.47
C ARG A 88 -16.65 6.58 -15.55
N LYS A 89 -17.15 5.36 -15.75
CA LYS A 89 -18.16 5.02 -16.76
C LYS A 89 -19.56 4.83 -16.18
N HIS A 90 -19.76 5.08 -14.88
CA HIS A 90 -21.07 4.92 -14.26
C HIS A 90 -22.00 6.05 -14.70
N GLN A 91 -23.23 5.69 -15.06
CA GLN A 91 -24.31 6.60 -15.40
C GLN A 91 -25.49 6.36 -14.43
N GLY A 92 -26.26 7.40 -14.14
CA GLY A 92 -27.38 7.36 -13.19
C GLY A 92 -27.06 7.99 -11.83
N GLU A 93 -27.73 7.52 -10.78
CA GLU A 93 -27.72 8.11 -9.43
C GLU A 93 -26.32 8.24 -8.79
N ASN A 94 -25.38 7.36 -9.16
CA ASN A 94 -24.02 7.33 -8.61
C ASN A 94 -22.96 8.00 -9.50
N ALA A 95 -23.36 8.76 -10.53
CA ALA A 95 -22.42 9.43 -11.43
C ALA A 95 -21.55 10.49 -10.74
N TRP A 96 -21.99 11.03 -9.60
CA TRP A 96 -21.27 12.04 -8.80
C TRP A 96 -20.02 11.49 -8.09
N VAL A 97 -19.90 10.18 -7.91
CA VAL A 97 -18.79 9.54 -7.18
C VAL A 97 -17.45 9.80 -7.85
N SER A 98 -17.39 9.65 -9.18
CA SER A 98 -16.16 9.87 -9.95
C SER A 98 -15.67 11.33 -9.91
N PRO A 99 -16.49 12.36 -10.18
CA PRO A 99 -16.04 13.75 -10.11
C PRO A 99 -15.69 14.19 -8.68
N LEU A 100 -16.39 13.70 -7.65
CA LEU A 100 -16.01 14.00 -6.26
C LEU A 100 -14.65 13.37 -5.90
N ALA A 101 -14.43 12.10 -6.24
CA ALA A 101 -13.14 11.43 -6.06
C ALA A 101 -12.01 12.20 -6.75
N ALA A 102 -12.26 12.68 -7.98
CA ALA A 102 -11.30 13.48 -8.73
C ALA A 102 -10.99 14.83 -8.06
N ALA A 103 -12.01 15.51 -7.52
CA ALA A 103 -11.83 16.79 -6.82
C ALA A 103 -10.98 16.63 -5.55
N LEU A 104 -11.29 15.62 -4.73
CA LEU A 104 -10.51 15.30 -3.53
C LEU A 104 -9.06 14.95 -3.87
N GLN A 105 -8.87 14.06 -4.85
CA GLN A 105 -7.55 13.67 -5.32
C GLN A 105 -6.72 14.85 -5.82
N ASN A 106 -7.31 15.74 -6.62
CA ASN A 106 -6.62 16.92 -7.13
C ASN A 106 -6.22 17.87 -5.99
N GLY A 107 -7.10 18.11 -5.02
CA GLY A 107 -6.78 18.89 -3.82
C GLY A 107 -5.60 18.30 -3.04
N HIS A 108 -5.58 16.97 -2.89
CA HIS A 108 -4.48 16.25 -2.25
C HIS A 108 -3.16 16.36 -3.01
N LEU A 109 -3.20 16.19 -4.34
CA LEU A 109 -2.01 16.33 -5.18
C LEU A 109 -1.45 17.76 -5.15
N ILE A 110 -2.31 18.78 -5.14
CA ILE A 110 -1.90 20.19 -4.99
C ILE A 110 -1.23 20.42 -3.64
N TYR A 111 -1.77 19.85 -2.56
CA TYR A 111 -1.12 19.90 -1.25
C TYR A 111 0.26 19.24 -1.28
N MET A 112 0.39 18.04 -1.84
CA MET A 112 1.68 17.34 -1.95
C MET A 112 2.69 18.14 -2.79
N LEU A 113 2.23 18.79 -3.85
CA LEU A 113 3.07 19.73 -4.59
C LEU A 113 3.51 20.91 -3.72
N GLY A 114 2.58 21.50 -2.96
CA GLY A 114 2.86 22.58 -2.00
C GLY A 114 3.86 22.19 -0.91
N CYS A 115 3.80 20.96 -0.41
CA CYS A 115 4.77 20.38 0.52
C CYS A 115 6.20 20.42 -0.01
N SER A 116 6.38 20.43 -1.33
CA SER A 116 7.71 20.53 -1.94
C SER A 116 8.38 21.89 -1.71
N PHE A 117 7.59 22.93 -1.40
CA PHE A 117 8.02 24.33 -1.27
C PHE A 117 7.85 24.92 0.14
N VAL A 118 7.06 24.28 1.00
CA VAL A 118 6.75 24.80 2.34
C VAL A 118 6.77 23.67 3.37
N GLY A 119 7.36 23.92 4.54
CA GLY A 119 7.27 23.05 5.73
C GLY A 119 5.94 23.24 6.45
N ILE A 120 4.93 22.47 6.04
CA ILE A 120 3.58 22.46 6.62
C ILE A 120 3.13 21.04 6.97
N ALA A 121 4.08 20.16 7.33
CA ALA A 121 3.79 18.74 7.60
C ALA A 121 2.85 18.55 8.80
N PHE A 122 2.95 19.42 9.81
CA PHE A 122 2.18 19.32 11.05
C PHE A 122 0.89 20.16 11.06
N GLN A 123 0.55 20.82 9.94
CA GLN A 123 -0.63 21.67 9.89
C GLN A 123 -1.91 20.82 9.96
N PRO A 124 -2.88 21.12 10.84
CA PRO A 124 -4.08 20.27 11.02
C PRO A 124 -4.93 20.09 9.76
N PHE A 125 -4.94 21.08 8.86
CA PHE A 125 -5.82 21.12 7.69
C PHE A 125 -5.70 19.89 6.79
N ILE A 126 -4.48 19.38 6.55
CA ILE A 126 -4.29 18.21 5.68
C ILE A 126 -4.96 16.96 6.24
N TYR A 127 -4.90 16.77 7.56
CA TYR A 127 -5.47 15.61 8.22
C TYR A 127 -7.01 15.61 8.15
N PHE A 128 -7.63 16.79 8.12
CA PHE A 128 -9.07 16.88 7.85
C PHE A 128 -9.43 16.44 6.43
N MET A 129 -8.64 16.81 5.43
CA MET A 129 -8.87 16.35 4.06
C MET A 129 -8.69 14.83 3.93
N ILE A 130 -7.65 14.25 4.55
CA ILE A 130 -7.46 12.79 4.61
C ILE A 130 -8.64 12.11 5.31
N ALA A 131 -9.16 12.67 6.40
CA ALA A 131 -10.33 12.14 7.08
C ALA A 131 -11.58 12.12 6.17
N VAL A 132 -11.77 13.17 5.37
CA VAL A 132 -12.85 13.23 4.36
C VAL A 132 -12.65 12.16 3.29
N GLU A 133 -11.43 11.96 2.80
CA GLU A 133 -11.12 10.91 1.81
C GLU A 133 -11.41 9.50 2.35
N ILE A 134 -11.01 9.22 3.59
CA ILE A 134 -11.29 7.94 4.26
C ILE A 134 -12.79 7.76 4.45
N GLY A 135 -13.49 8.79 4.92
CA GLY A 135 -14.94 8.78 5.11
C GLY A 135 -15.69 8.55 3.81
N PHE A 136 -15.28 9.22 2.73
CA PHE A 136 -15.85 9.06 1.41
C PHE A 136 -15.58 7.67 0.84
N ASP A 137 -14.34 7.16 0.93
CA ASP A 137 -14.01 5.80 0.52
C ASP A 137 -14.87 4.76 1.26
N ARG A 138 -15.02 4.94 2.57
CA ARG A 138 -15.85 4.06 3.41
C ARG A 138 -17.32 4.15 3.02
N TYR A 139 -17.83 5.35 2.77
CA TYR A 139 -19.21 5.57 2.34
C TYR A 139 -19.52 4.86 1.01
N VAL A 140 -18.66 5.03 0.00
CA VAL A 140 -18.78 4.37 -1.30
C VAL A 140 -18.78 2.85 -1.16
N GLN A 141 -17.89 2.31 -0.32
CA GLN A 141 -17.81 0.87 -0.06
C GLN A 141 -19.05 0.29 0.61
N ILE A 142 -19.67 1.03 1.54
CA ILE A 142 -20.85 0.54 2.28
C ILE A 142 -22.12 0.70 1.44
N HIS A 143 -22.40 1.91 0.94
CA HIS A 143 -23.71 2.30 0.45
C HIS A 143 -23.86 2.19 -1.07
N ILE A 144 -22.78 2.39 -1.82
CA ILE A 144 -22.85 2.46 -3.29
C ILE A 144 -22.52 1.10 -3.94
N LYS A 145 -21.81 0.22 -3.22
CA LYS A 145 -21.48 -1.18 -3.57
C LYS A 145 -21.55 -1.54 -5.07
N LYS A 146 -20.47 -1.28 -5.79
CA LYS A 146 -19.97 -2.14 -6.89
C LYS A 146 -18.45 -2.22 -6.81
N ARG A 147 -17.96 -3.37 -6.29
CA ARG A 147 -16.55 -3.84 -6.20
C ARG A 147 -15.50 -2.71 -6.22
N ALA A 148 -15.41 -1.91 -5.16
CA ALA A 148 -14.13 -1.28 -4.86
C ALA A 148 -13.13 -2.41 -4.52
N TRP A 149 -12.04 -2.46 -5.27
CA TRP A 149 -10.99 -3.49 -5.20
C TRP A 149 -10.58 -3.77 -3.74
N ASN A 150 -10.78 -5.01 -3.29
CA ASN A 150 -10.27 -5.52 -2.01
C ASN A 150 -9.36 -6.72 -2.30
N PRO A 151 -8.01 -6.56 -2.29
CA PRO A 151 -7.08 -7.63 -2.63
C PRO A 151 -7.16 -8.82 -1.66
N PHE A 152 -7.56 -8.60 -0.41
CA PHE A 152 -7.67 -9.65 0.60
C PHE A 152 -8.86 -10.60 0.38
N ARG A 153 -9.88 -10.16 -0.37
CA ARG A 153 -11.05 -11.00 -0.66
C ARG A 153 -10.79 -12.04 -1.74
N LYS A 154 -9.84 -11.80 -2.66
CA LYS A 154 -9.43 -12.78 -3.68
C LYS A 154 -8.81 -14.00 -3.01
N ARG A 155 -7.88 -13.78 -2.08
CA ARG A 155 -7.23 -14.81 -1.27
C ARG A 155 -8.25 -15.66 -0.49
N ARG A 156 -9.27 -15.04 0.10
CA ARG A 156 -10.31 -15.79 0.82
C ARG A 156 -11.10 -16.74 -0.07
N ARG A 157 -11.44 -16.30 -1.29
CA ARG A 157 -12.15 -17.15 -2.27
C ARG A 157 -11.27 -18.28 -2.79
N GLU A 158 -9.97 -18.02 -3.00
CA GLU A 158 -9.00 -19.07 -3.38
C GLU A 158 -8.90 -20.14 -2.30
N ILE A 159 -8.84 -19.73 -1.02
CA ILE A 159 -8.85 -20.65 0.12
C ILE A 159 -10.17 -21.43 0.23
N GLU A 160 -11.32 -20.77 0.06
CA GLU A 160 -12.65 -21.43 0.08
C GLU A 160 -12.75 -22.49 -1.05
N VAL A 161 -12.28 -22.17 -2.27
CA VAL A 161 -12.28 -23.11 -3.41
C VAL A 161 -11.31 -24.27 -3.20
N GLU A 162 -10.14 -24.03 -2.60
CA GLU A 162 -9.16 -25.08 -2.29
C GLU A 162 -9.68 -26.03 -1.20
N ALA A 163 -10.41 -25.50 -0.20
CA ALA A 163 -11.07 -26.30 0.82
C ALA A 163 -12.21 -27.16 0.25
N ASP A 164 -13.07 -26.59 -0.61
CA ASP A 164 -14.16 -27.34 -1.26
C ASP A 164 -13.62 -28.47 -2.15
N ALA A 165 -12.53 -28.22 -2.89
CA ALA A 165 -11.88 -29.22 -3.73
C ALA A 165 -11.24 -30.38 -2.93
N GLN A 166 -10.77 -30.11 -1.71
CA GLN A 166 -10.24 -31.15 -0.82
C GLN A 166 -11.36 -32.06 -0.28
N VAL A 167 -12.51 -31.48 0.07
CA VAL A 167 -13.69 -32.25 0.51
C VAL A 167 -14.20 -33.16 -0.60
N GLU A 168 -14.27 -32.65 -1.84
CA GLU A 168 -14.74 -33.42 -3.00
C GLU A 168 -13.78 -34.57 -3.39
N GLN A 169 -12.48 -34.43 -3.09
CA GLN A 169 -11.49 -35.51 -3.29
C GLN A 169 -11.57 -36.62 -2.23
N GLU A 170 -11.89 -36.28 -0.98
CA GLU A 170 -12.08 -37.28 0.09
C GLU A 170 -13.39 -38.07 -0.09
N GLU A 171 -14.40 -37.48 -0.71
CA GLU A 171 -15.71 -38.12 -0.93
C GLU A 171 -15.75 -39.07 -2.14
N GLN A 172 -14.74 -39.02 -3.02
CA GLN A 172 -14.64 -39.94 -4.16
C GLN A 172 -14.29 -41.36 -3.70
N PRO A 173 -15.08 -42.39 -4.06
CA PRO A 173 -14.77 -43.75 -3.67
C PRO A 173 -13.45 -44.17 -4.30
N HIS A 174 -12.51 -44.61 -3.46
CA HIS A 174 -11.24 -45.17 -3.92
C HIS A 174 -11.54 -46.29 -4.94
N PRO A 175 -11.00 -46.24 -6.18
CA PRO A 175 -11.30 -47.26 -7.18
C PRO A 175 -10.97 -48.65 -6.64
N GLU A 176 -12.01 -49.49 -6.54
CA GLU A 176 -11.90 -50.86 -6.09
C GLU A 176 -10.85 -51.57 -6.95
N ALA A 177 -9.83 -52.15 -6.30
CA ALA A 177 -8.71 -52.78 -6.98
C ALA A 177 -9.24 -53.82 -8.00
N PRO A 178 -8.73 -53.83 -9.25
CA PRO A 178 -9.25 -54.74 -10.26
C PRO A 178 -9.06 -56.18 -9.79
N THR A 179 -10.17 -56.90 -9.65
CA THR A 179 -10.17 -58.31 -9.28
C THR A 179 -9.37 -59.08 -10.33
N PRO A 180 -8.34 -59.86 -9.94
CA PRO A 180 -7.51 -60.56 -10.90
C PRO A 180 -8.36 -61.55 -11.70
N GLN A 181 -8.40 -61.39 -13.02
CA GLN A 181 -9.15 -62.30 -13.88
C GLN A 181 -8.48 -63.69 -13.86
N PRO A 182 -9.23 -64.78 -13.68
CA PRO A 182 -8.67 -66.12 -13.68
C PRO A 182 -8.10 -66.44 -15.06
N THR A 183 -6.90 -67.03 -15.06
CA THR A 183 -6.14 -67.35 -16.26
C THR A 183 -6.87 -68.38 -17.13
N MET A 184 -6.56 -68.43 -18.43
CA MET A 184 -7.18 -69.37 -19.38
C MET A 184 -7.11 -70.85 -18.93
N ALA A 185 -6.06 -71.22 -18.19
CA ALA A 185 -5.91 -72.55 -17.61
C ALA A 185 -6.97 -72.85 -16.54
N GLU A 186 -7.34 -71.84 -15.75
CA GLU A 186 -8.30 -71.93 -14.67
C GLU A 186 -9.74 -71.97 -15.18
N ARG A 187 -10.03 -71.21 -16.26
CA ARG A 187 -11.31 -71.29 -17.00
C ARG A 187 -11.55 -72.67 -17.62
N ARG A 188 -10.48 -73.37 -18.04
CA ARG A 188 -10.58 -74.72 -18.62
C ARG A 188 -10.89 -75.80 -17.59
N ARG A 189 -10.59 -75.58 -16.30
CA ARG A 189 -10.90 -76.52 -15.21
C ARG A 189 -12.35 -76.43 -14.75
N THR A 190 -12.99 -75.28 -14.87
CA THR A 190 -14.32 -75.02 -14.31
C THR A 190 -15.47 -75.26 -15.28
N GLN A 191 -15.21 -75.49 -16.57
CA GLN A 191 -16.27 -75.83 -17.52
C GLN A 191 -16.51 -77.34 -17.62
N PRO A 192 -17.77 -77.81 -17.50
CA PRO A 192 -18.11 -79.22 -17.68
C PRO A 192 -17.99 -79.63 -19.17
N ARG A 193 -17.44 -80.83 -19.40
CA ARG A 193 -16.91 -81.31 -20.70
C ARG A 193 -17.92 -82.10 -21.56
N TRP A 194 -19.22 -81.87 -21.43
CA TRP A 194 -20.22 -82.55 -22.27
C TRP A 194 -21.06 -81.52 -23.02
N GLY A 195 -21.17 -81.73 -24.34
CA GLY A 195 -21.62 -80.75 -25.33
C GLY A 195 -23.04 -80.24 -25.11
N ALA A 196 -23.25 -78.97 -25.48
CA ALA A 196 -24.54 -78.29 -25.39
C ALA A 196 -25.58 -78.98 -26.29
N ILE A 197 -26.71 -79.38 -25.70
CA ILE A 197 -27.89 -79.80 -26.45
C ILE A 197 -28.60 -78.54 -26.91
N SER A 198 -28.65 -78.34 -28.23
CA SER A 198 -29.45 -77.28 -28.86
C SER A 198 -30.93 -77.62 -28.71
N GLY A 199 -31.64 -76.83 -27.90
CA GLY A 199 -33.10 -76.79 -27.88
C GLY A 199 -33.60 -75.69 -28.82
N LYS A 200 -34.61 -76.04 -29.63
CA LYS A 200 -35.37 -75.15 -30.51
C LYS A 200 -36.13 -74.08 -29.74
#